data_AF-A0A355TW13-F1
#
_entry.id   AF-A0A355TW13-F1
#
_cell.length_a   1.000
_cell.length_b   1.000
_cell.length_c   1.000
_cell.angle_alpha   90.00
_cell.angle_beta   90.00
_cell.angle_gamma   90.00
#
_symmetry.space_group_name_H-M   'P 1'
#
loop_
_entity.id
_entity.type
_entity.pdbx_description
1 polymer ?
#
loop_
_entity_poly.entity_id
_entity_poly.type
_entity_poly.pdbx_seq_one_letter_code
_entity_poly.pdbx_strand_id
1 'polypeptide(L)'
;MKNKIGSSYYINKTERNNINQSIKEGIVTKTTSALSALPDKKMDEIDYLSTVEKVKSQISYDELIAEGKGKSTLDLIVSLIVDVYLRNCESIYANGMLMPVERVVREFEKIEYEHILYVFECVESASAKHEIINIRNYLQTCIFNAPHTMDIFYDTQVNYDMHNKFHKKE
;
A
#
# COMPACT_ATOMS: atom_id res chain seq x y z
N MET A 1 -31.78 31.20 -30.02
CA MET A 1 -31.07 32.07 -29.03
C MET A 1 -31.17 31.35 -27.68
N LYS A 2 -30.16 30.63 -27.14
CA LYS A 2 -28.94 31.08 -26.39
C LYS A 2 -29.30 32.11 -25.30
N ASN A 3 -29.04 31.97 -23.99
CA ASN A 3 -27.98 31.36 -23.14
C ASN A 3 -28.55 30.88 -21.77
N LYS A 4 -28.06 29.82 -21.09
CA LYS A 4 -26.85 29.65 -20.20
C LYS A 4 -26.88 30.58 -18.96
N ILE A 5 -26.65 30.15 -17.71
CA ILE A 5 -25.39 29.68 -17.05
C ILE A 5 -25.79 28.95 -15.72
N GLY A 6 -25.32 27.73 -15.37
CA GLY A 6 -24.08 27.38 -14.63
C GLY A 6 -24.46 26.95 -13.18
N SER A 7 -23.91 25.96 -12.49
CA SER A 7 -22.63 25.25 -12.55
C SER A 7 -22.81 23.80 -12.03
N SER A 8 -22.40 22.81 -12.80
CA SER A 8 -22.24 21.42 -12.34
C SER A 8 -20.74 21.18 -12.20
N TYR A 9 -20.25 21.18 -10.96
CA TYR A 9 -18.87 20.84 -10.68
C TYR A 9 -18.68 19.34 -10.81
N TYR A 10 -17.96 18.98 -11.88
CA TYR A 10 -17.42 17.67 -12.15
C TYR A 10 -16.48 17.23 -11.02
N ILE A 11 -16.66 16.01 -10.52
CA ILE A 11 -15.60 15.28 -9.84
C ILE A 11 -15.33 14.01 -10.64
N ASN A 12 -14.09 13.90 -11.08
CA ASN A 12 -13.57 12.87 -11.97
C ASN A 12 -13.82 11.47 -11.42
N LYS A 13 -14.42 10.61 -12.25
CA LYS A 13 -14.53 9.18 -12.01
C LYS A 13 -13.15 8.55 -12.13
N THR A 14 -12.63 8.11 -10.98
CA THR A 14 -11.83 6.89 -10.81
C THR A 14 -10.55 6.82 -11.67
N GLU A 15 -9.41 7.15 -11.05
CA GLU A 15 -8.12 6.58 -11.43
C GLU A 15 -8.18 5.07 -11.19
N ARG A 16 -8.68 4.36 -12.21
CA ARG A 16 -8.75 2.91 -12.26
C ARG A 16 -7.33 2.36 -12.23
N ASN A 17 -7.12 1.34 -11.41
CA ASN A 17 -5.93 0.46 -11.37
C ASN A 17 -5.30 0.27 -12.76
N ASN A 18 -4.27 1.06 -13.07
CA ASN A 18 -3.63 1.05 -14.38
C ASN A 18 -2.38 0.14 -14.36
N ILE A 19 -2.58 -1.15 -14.04
CA ILE A 19 -1.49 -2.14 -14.00
C ILE A 19 -1.40 -2.95 -15.31
N ASN A 20 -2.27 -2.73 -16.31
CA ASN A 20 -2.25 -3.52 -17.55
C ASN A 20 -2.38 -2.68 -18.82
N GLN A 21 -1.48 -1.71 -19.06
CA GLN A 21 -1.29 -1.20 -20.43
C GLN A 21 0.05 -0.49 -20.66
N SER A 22 1.17 -1.24 -20.69
CA SER A 22 2.30 -0.99 -21.63
C SER A 22 3.41 -2.06 -21.44
N ILE A 23 3.18 -3.27 -21.96
CA ILE A 23 4.27 -4.15 -22.40
C ILE A 23 3.95 -4.51 -23.84
N LYS A 24 4.11 -3.54 -24.74
CA LYS A 24 4.36 -3.75 -26.17
C LYS A 24 4.63 -2.38 -26.77
N GLU A 25 5.91 -1.99 -26.73
CA GLU A 25 6.63 -1.33 -27.84
C GLU A 25 8.04 -0.93 -27.38
N GLY A 26 9.04 -1.71 -27.83
CA GLY A 26 10.33 -1.17 -28.25
C GLY A 26 11.33 -0.65 -27.21
N ILE A 27 12.00 -1.54 -26.48
CA ILE A 27 13.45 -1.41 -26.23
C ILE A 27 14.10 -2.77 -26.50
N VAL A 28 14.41 -3.02 -27.78
CA VAL A 28 15.43 -3.99 -28.16
C VAL A 28 16.74 -3.22 -28.27
N THR A 29 17.49 -3.15 -27.18
CA THR A 29 18.94 -2.90 -27.23
C THR A 29 19.64 -3.99 -26.44
N LYS A 30 20.28 -4.88 -27.20
CA LYS A 30 21.21 -5.89 -26.68
C LYS A 30 22.38 -5.18 -25.98
N THR A 31 22.46 -5.34 -24.66
CA THR A 31 23.75 -5.35 -23.95
C THR A 31 23.67 -6.41 -22.85
N THR A 32 24.22 -7.59 -23.20
CA THR A 32 25.06 -8.43 -22.34
C THR A 32 24.66 -8.67 -20.88
N SER A 33 24.13 -9.87 -20.62
CA SER A 33 24.72 -10.83 -19.67
C SER A 33 25.26 -10.28 -18.33
N ALA A 34 24.37 -9.84 -17.45
CA ALA A 34 24.69 -9.65 -16.02
C ALA A 34 23.55 -10.12 -15.09
N LEU A 35 22.78 -11.14 -15.49
CA LEU A 35 21.71 -11.73 -14.67
C LEU A 35 22.17 -12.96 -13.88
N SER A 36 23.46 -13.10 -13.58
CA SER A 36 23.96 -14.28 -12.88
C SER A 36 25.22 -13.97 -12.08
N ALA A 37 25.07 -13.23 -10.98
CA ALA A 37 25.93 -13.30 -9.80
C ALA A 37 25.42 -12.32 -8.73
N LEU A 38 24.16 -12.44 -8.30
CA LEU A 38 23.86 -12.05 -6.93
C LEU A 38 24.38 -13.21 -6.06
N PRO A 39 25.14 -12.94 -4.98
CA PRO A 39 25.44 -13.99 -4.04
C PRO A 39 24.08 -14.50 -3.54
N ASP A 40 23.79 -15.78 -3.78
CA ASP A 40 22.77 -16.53 -3.05
C ASP A 40 23.24 -16.58 -1.60
N LYS A 41 23.09 -15.46 -0.89
CA LYS A 41 23.10 -15.48 0.57
C LYS A 41 21.86 -16.29 0.90
N LYS A 42 22.04 -17.59 1.14
CA LYS A 42 21.03 -18.40 1.79
C LYS A 42 20.59 -17.60 3.01
N MET A 43 19.36 -17.12 2.99
CA MET A 43 18.79 -16.45 4.14
C MET A 43 18.72 -17.51 5.22
N ASP A 44 19.50 -17.35 6.28
CA ASP A 44 19.45 -18.30 7.38
C ASP A 44 18.04 -18.22 7.98
N GLU A 45 17.42 -19.37 8.25
CA GLU A 45 16.06 -19.45 8.81
C GLU A 45 15.90 -18.60 10.08
N ILE A 46 17.00 -18.45 10.83
CA ILE A 46 17.15 -17.59 12.00
C ILE A 46 16.96 -16.10 11.65
N ASP A 47 17.55 -15.62 10.55
CA ASP A 47 17.41 -14.23 10.09
C ASP A 47 15.96 -13.92 9.68
N TYR A 48 15.27 -14.90 9.05
CA TYR A 48 13.87 -14.75 8.70
C TYR A 48 12.96 -14.67 9.93
N LEU A 49 13.07 -15.65 10.84
CA LEU A 49 12.22 -15.72 12.04
C LEU A 49 12.43 -14.51 12.96
N SER A 50 13.68 -14.08 13.15
CA SER A 50 13.97 -12.87 13.94
C SER A 50 13.39 -11.61 13.31
N THR A 51 13.40 -11.50 11.98
CA THR A 51 12.79 -10.38 11.26
C THR A 51 11.26 -10.41 11.37
N VAL A 52 10.63 -11.58 11.30
CA VAL A 52 9.18 -11.74 11.52
C VAL A 52 8.78 -11.22 12.90
N GLU A 53 9.49 -11.61 13.96
CA GLU A 53 9.17 -11.17 15.32
C GLU A 53 9.44 -9.68 15.52
N LYS A 54 10.50 -9.13 14.91
CA LYS A 54 10.75 -7.68 14.87
C LYS A 54 9.57 -6.95 14.22
N VAL A 55 9.10 -7.41 13.06
CA VAL A 55 7.99 -6.78 12.33
C VAL A 55 6.68 -6.88 13.12
N LYS A 56 6.38 -8.03 13.73
CA LYS A 56 5.19 -8.17 14.59
C LYS A 56 5.21 -7.19 15.76
N SER A 57 6.36 -7.02 16.40
CA SER A 57 6.52 -6.05 17.48
C SER A 57 6.39 -4.61 16.96
N GLN A 58 6.97 -4.29 15.81
CA GLN A 58 6.90 -2.97 15.19
C GLN A 58 5.45 -2.52 14.95
N ILE A 59 4.58 -3.43 14.52
CA ILE A 59 3.19 -3.10 14.16
C ILE A 59 2.18 -3.37 15.28
N SER A 60 2.62 -3.72 16.49
CA SER A 60 1.76 -4.16 17.60
C SER A 60 0.79 -5.29 17.19
N TYR A 61 1.31 -6.34 16.53
CA TYR A 61 0.51 -7.43 15.96
C TYR A 61 -0.46 -8.07 16.95
N ASP A 62 -0.01 -8.36 18.18
CA ASP A 62 -0.84 -9.04 19.18
C ASP A 62 -2.00 -8.16 19.67
N GLU A 63 -1.79 -6.85 19.77
CA GLU A 63 -2.83 -5.88 20.12
C GLU A 63 -3.90 -5.81 19.02
N LEU A 64 -3.47 -5.75 17.76
CA LEU A 64 -4.38 -5.77 16.61
C LEU A 64 -5.22 -7.07 16.57
N ILE A 65 -4.63 -8.22 16.89
CA ILE A 65 -5.36 -9.49 17.02
C ILE A 65 -6.38 -9.41 18.16
N ALA A 66 -5.99 -8.86 19.33
CA ALA A 66 -6.88 -8.72 20.48
C ALA A 66 -8.09 -7.83 20.20
N GLU A 67 -7.94 -6.83 19.32
CA GLU A 67 -9.02 -5.98 18.83
C GLU A 67 -9.88 -6.61 17.71
N GLY A 68 -9.59 -7.87 17.35
CA GLY A 68 -10.37 -8.62 16.38
C GLY A 68 -10.00 -8.32 14.92
N LYS A 69 -8.84 -7.72 14.65
CA LYS A 69 -8.37 -7.56 13.27
C LYS A 69 -8.10 -8.93 12.63
N GLY A 70 -8.36 -9.01 11.33
CA GLY A 70 -8.28 -10.27 10.58
C GLY A 70 -6.85 -10.83 10.54
N LYS A 71 -6.63 -11.95 11.24
CA LYS A 71 -5.32 -12.62 11.32
C LYS A 71 -4.69 -12.89 9.95
N SER A 72 -5.46 -13.36 8.97
CA SER A 72 -4.94 -13.66 7.63
C SER A 72 -4.38 -12.42 6.92
N THR A 73 -5.03 -11.27 7.09
CA THR A 73 -4.57 -9.99 6.56
C THR A 73 -3.31 -9.51 7.28
N LEU A 74 -3.27 -9.64 8.62
CA LEU A 74 -2.08 -9.30 9.41
C LEU A 74 -0.88 -10.17 9.03
N ASP A 75 -1.07 -11.48 8.89
CA ASP A 75 -0.01 -12.41 8.47
C ASP A 75 0.56 -12.00 7.09
N LEU A 76 -0.31 -11.58 6.16
CA LEU A 76 0.11 -11.08 4.86
C LEU A 76 0.86 -9.73 4.95
N ILE A 77 0.41 -8.81 5.81
CA ILE A 77 1.11 -7.55 6.08
C ILE A 77 2.52 -7.82 6.61
N VAL A 78 2.65 -8.68 7.62
CA VAL A 78 3.94 -9.08 8.18
C VAL A 78 4.83 -9.67 7.10
N SER A 79 4.32 -10.62 6.31
CA SER A 79 5.05 -11.22 5.19
C SER A 79 5.54 -10.15 4.20
N LEU A 80 4.71 -9.15 3.86
CA LEU A 80 5.08 -8.10 2.92
C LEU A 80 6.20 -7.21 3.45
N ILE A 81 6.18 -6.86 4.73
CA ILE A 81 7.22 -6.05 5.35
C ILE A 81 8.53 -6.84 5.44
N VAL A 82 8.46 -8.10 5.86
CA VAL A 82 9.62 -9.01 5.90
C VAL A 82 10.23 -9.19 4.50
N ASP A 83 9.41 -9.37 3.47
CA ASP A 83 9.84 -9.50 2.06
C ASP A 83 10.57 -8.24 1.54
N VAL A 84 10.30 -7.08 2.12
CA VAL A 84 10.99 -5.81 1.82
C VAL A 84 12.31 -5.72 2.59
N TYR A 85 12.32 -6.01 3.90
CA TYR A 85 13.53 -5.95 4.72
C TYR A 85 14.61 -6.95 4.32
N LEU A 86 14.20 -8.14 3.89
CA LEU A 86 15.10 -9.23 3.52
C LEU A 86 15.45 -9.25 2.03
N ARG A 87 15.03 -8.24 1.28
CA ARG A 87 15.23 -8.18 -0.16
C ARG A 87 16.70 -7.95 -0.49
N ASN A 88 17.22 -8.74 -1.44
CA ASN A 88 18.62 -8.68 -1.87
C ASN A 88 18.81 -8.08 -3.27
N CYS A 89 17.83 -7.33 -3.78
CA CYS A 89 17.90 -6.65 -5.07
C CYS A 89 17.91 -5.13 -4.90
N GLU A 90 18.42 -4.40 -5.90
CA GLU A 90 18.54 -2.94 -5.84
C GLU A 90 17.20 -2.22 -5.91
N SER A 91 16.18 -2.84 -6.53
CA SER A 91 14.88 -2.19 -6.76
C SER A 91 13.70 -3.13 -6.62
N ILE A 92 12.54 -2.56 -6.28
CA ILE A 92 11.24 -3.22 -6.13
C ILE A 92 10.16 -2.38 -6.78
N TYR A 93 9.14 -3.02 -7.36
CA TYR A 93 7.93 -2.34 -7.77
C TYR A 93 7.04 -2.06 -6.56
N ALA A 94 6.81 -0.77 -6.28
CA ALA A 94 5.92 -0.28 -5.23
C ALA A 94 5.19 0.96 -5.75
N ASN A 95 3.93 1.14 -5.37
CA ASN A 95 3.12 2.30 -5.79
C ASN A 95 3.11 2.53 -7.32
N GLY A 96 3.05 1.44 -8.10
CA GLY A 96 3.06 1.50 -9.58
C GLY A 96 4.40 1.91 -10.19
N MET A 97 5.48 2.03 -9.42
CA MET A 97 6.79 2.51 -9.87
C MET A 97 7.91 1.57 -9.45
N LEU A 98 8.97 1.50 -10.26
CA LEU A 98 10.22 0.84 -9.86
C LEU A 98 11.00 1.79 -8.95
N MET A 99 11.32 1.33 -7.74
CA MET A 99 11.92 2.15 -6.70
C MET A 99 13.14 1.46 -6.07
N PRO A 100 14.15 2.22 -5.61
CA PRO A 100 15.23 1.66 -4.81
C PRO A 100 14.69 0.96 -3.57
N VAL A 101 15.17 -0.25 -3.27
CA VAL A 101 14.72 -1.02 -2.11
C VAL A 101 14.94 -0.25 -0.82
N GLU A 102 16.05 0.47 -0.68
CA GLU A 102 16.37 1.27 0.50
C GLU A 102 15.37 2.39 0.74
N ARG A 103 14.74 2.92 -0.32
CA ARG A 103 13.64 3.89 -0.15
C ARG A 103 12.40 3.20 0.39
N VAL A 104 12.05 2.03 -0.13
CA VAL A 104 10.86 1.29 0.33
C VAL A 104 11.05 0.81 1.77
N VAL A 105 12.24 0.31 2.13
CA VAL A 105 12.60 -0.07 3.50
C VAL A 105 12.39 1.10 4.45
N ARG A 106 12.89 2.30 4.14
CA ARG A 106 12.71 3.49 5.00
C ARG A 106 11.26 3.91 5.20
N GLU A 107 10.39 3.70 4.22
CA GLU A 107 8.97 3.96 4.41
C GLU A 107 8.30 2.87 5.25
N PHE A 108 8.71 1.61 5.07
CA PHE A 108 8.19 0.48 5.83
C PHE A 108 8.64 0.50 7.30
N GLU A 109 9.80 1.08 7.60
CA GLU A 109 10.30 1.29 8.97
C GLU A 109 9.45 2.27 9.79
N LYS A 110 8.67 3.14 9.13
CA LYS A 110 7.77 4.10 9.81
C LYS A 110 6.42 3.49 10.20
N ILE A 111 6.15 2.28 9.74
CA ILE A 111 4.85 1.64 9.94
C ILE A 111 4.74 1.21 11.39
N GLU A 112 3.63 1.59 12.01
CA GLU A 112 3.31 1.36 13.41
C GLU A 112 1.82 0.95 13.48
N TYR A 113 1.30 0.75 14.68
CA TYR A 113 -0.07 0.31 14.93
C TYR A 113 -1.13 1.13 14.16
N GLU A 114 -1.08 2.46 14.23
CA GLU A 114 -2.05 3.37 13.63
C GLU A 114 -2.07 3.25 12.09
N HIS A 115 -0.88 3.07 11.50
CA HIS A 115 -0.74 2.85 10.06
C HIS A 115 -1.42 1.55 9.62
N ILE A 116 -1.39 0.50 10.45
CA ILE A 116 -2.07 -0.75 10.13
C ILE A 116 -3.60 -0.58 10.23
N LEU A 117 -4.10 0.15 11.23
CA LEU A 117 -5.54 0.48 11.30
C LEU A 117 -6.02 1.17 10.03
N TYR A 118 -5.27 2.17 9.58
CA TYR A 118 -5.53 2.86 8.31
C TYR A 118 -5.52 1.90 7.11
N VAL A 119 -4.54 1.00 7.02
CA VAL A 119 -4.48 -0.02 5.95
C VAL A 119 -5.73 -0.91 5.94
N PHE A 120 -6.25 -1.30 7.12
CA PHE A 120 -7.50 -2.06 7.22
C PHE A 120 -8.69 -1.27 6.65
N GLU A 121 -8.81 0.02 6.98
CA GLU A 121 -9.87 0.89 6.43
C GLU A 121 -9.78 1.01 4.91
N CYS A 122 -8.58 1.13 4.35
CA CYS A 122 -8.38 1.12 2.89
C CYS A 122 -8.88 -0.18 2.25
N VAL A 123 -8.51 -1.33 2.82
CA VAL A 123 -8.91 -2.64 2.32
C VAL A 123 -10.43 -2.82 2.39
N GLU A 124 -11.04 -2.44 3.50
CA GLU A 124 -12.50 -2.52 3.68
C GLU A 124 -13.23 -1.64 2.64
N SER A 125 -12.79 -0.39 2.48
CA SER A 125 -13.38 0.56 1.51
C SER A 125 -13.28 0.07 0.06
N ALA A 126 -12.13 -0.46 -0.33
CA ALA A 126 -11.91 -0.96 -1.69
C ALA A 126 -12.58 -2.31 -1.94
N SER A 127 -12.63 -3.19 -0.94
CA SER A 127 -13.31 -4.49 -1.02
C SER A 127 -14.82 -4.32 -1.19
N ALA A 128 -15.43 -3.36 -0.47
CA ALA A 128 -16.85 -3.04 -0.62
C ALA A 128 -17.23 -2.64 -2.06
N LYS A 129 -16.28 -2.04 -2.80
CA LYS A 129 -16.43 -1.61 -4.19
C LYS A 129 -15.95 -2.64 -5.22
N HIS A 130 -15.46 -3.79 -4.77
CA HIS A 130 -14.88 -4.84 -5.62
C HIS A 130 -13.70 -4.33 -6.47
N GLU A 131 -12.90 -3.41 -5.95
CA GLU A 131 -11.80 -2.75 -6.67
C GLU A 131 -10.47 -3.52 -6.59
N ILE A 132 -10.38 -4.51 -5.69
CA ILE A 132 -9.14 -5.25 -5.43
C ILE A 132 -9.04 -6.48 -6.34
N ILE A 133 -8.16 -6.41 -7.34
CA ILE A 133 -7.84 -7.54 -8.24
C ILE A 133 -6.64 -8.33 -7.71
N ASN A 134 -5.64 -7.63 -7.17
CA ASN A 134 -4.43 -8.22 -6.59
C ASN A 134 -4.23 -7.66 -5.17
N ILE A 135 -4.69 -8.42 -4.17
CA ILE A 135 -4.63 -8.02 -2.76
C ILE A 135 -3.20 -7.78 -2.27
N ARG A 136 -2.23 -8.54 -2.76
CA ARG A 136 -0.82 -8.39 -2.34
C ARG A 136 -0.27 -7.03 -2.77
N ASN A 137 -0.42 -6.68 -4.05
CA ASN A 137 0.05 -5.38 -4.57
C ASN A 137 -0.73 -4.21 -3.98
N TYR A 138 -2.03 -4.39 -3.75
CA TYR A 138 -2.86 -3.38 -3.11
C TYR A 138 -2.37 -3.09 -1.68
N LEU A 139 -2.20 -4.11 -0.84
CA LEU A 139 -1.67 -3.97 0.52
C LEU A 139 -0.28 -3.36 0.53
N GLN A 140 0.64 -3.83 -0.33
CA GLN A 140 1.98 -3.25 -0.41
C GLN A 140 1.94 -1.75 -0.74
N THR A 141 1.01 -1.33 -1.59
CA THR A 141 0.81 0.09 -1.93
C THR A 141 0.21 0.87 -0.77
N CYS A 142 -0.79 0.32 -0.07
CA CYS A 142 -1.37 0.95 1.12
C CYS A 142 -0.33 1.12 2.23
N ILE A 143 0.46 0.09 2.53
CA ILE A 143 1.54 0.14 3.54
C ILE A 143 2.56 1.21 3.15
N PHE A 144 3.03 1.21 1.91
CA PHE A 144 4.01 2.19 1.44
C PHE A 144 3.52 3.65 1.58
N ASN A 145 2.24 3.89 1.29
CA ASN A 145 1.66 5.23 1.32
C ASN A 145 1.14 5.66 2.71
N ALA A 146 0.93 4.72 3.64
CA ALA A 146 0.29 5.00 4.93
C ALA A 146 0.90 6.18 5.69
N PRO A 147 2.25 6.31 5.82
CA PRO A 147 2.87 7.44 6.53
C PRO A 147 2.66 8.80 5.87
N HIS A 148 2.15 8.83 4.63
CA HIS A 148 1.95 10.05 3.85
C HIS A 148 0.48 10.42 3.65
N THR A 149 -0.43 9.45 3.76
CA THR A 149 -1.83 9.63 3.40
C THR A 149 -2.79 9.46 4.58
N MET A 150 -2.37 8.82 5.67
CA MET A 150 -3.22 8.54 6.82
C MET A 150 -3.83 9.81 7.44
N ASP A 151 -3.00 10.81 7.74
CA ASP A 151 -3.46 12.05 8.39
C ASP A 151 -4.51 12.78 7.53
N ILE A 152 -4.20 12.95 6.24
CA ILE A 152 -5.10 13.61 5.28
C ILE A 152 -6.42 12.84 5.15
N PHE A 153 -6.36 11.51 5.17
CA PHE A 153 -7.54 10.67 5.09
C PHE A 153 -8.45 10.87 6.30
N TYR A 154 -7.91 10.87 7.53
CA TYR A 154 -8.71 11.10 8.73
C TYR A 154 -9.24 12.54 8.82
N ASP A 155 -8.45 13.55 8.47
CA ASP A 155 -8.92 14.94 8.37
C ASP A 155 -10.09 15.07 7.40
N THR A 156 -10.02 14.37 6.26
CA THR A 156 -11.08 14.38 5.24
C THR A 156 -12.35 13.68 5.74
N GLN A 157 -12.22 12.54 6.43
CA GLN A 157 -13.36 11.84 7.02
C GLN A 157 -14.08 12.70 8.06
N VAL A 158 -13.34 13.33 8.98
CA VAL A 158 -13.91 14.21 10.01
C VAL A 158 -14.67 15.37 9.36
N ASN A 159 -14.10 16.02 8.36
CA ASN A 159 -14.76 17.11 7.64
C ASN A 159 -16.05 16.67 6.93
N TYR A 160 -16.04 15.49 6.30
CA TYR A 160 -17.21 14.91 5.64
C TYR A 160 -18.35 14.64 6.63
N ASP A 161 -18.03 14.03 7.77
CA ASP A 161 -19.00 13.74 8.82
C ASP A 161 -19.59 14.99 9.45
N MET A 162 -18.75 16.01 9.68
CA MET A 162 -19.20 17.31 10.16
C MET A 162 -20.19 17.93 9.17
N HIS A 163 -19.82 18.02 7.89
CA HIS A 163 -20.69 18.56 6.84
C HIS A 163 -22.04 17.81 6.74
N ASN A 164 -22.03 16.48 6.76
CA ASN A 164 -23.25 15.68 6.65
C ASN A 164 -24.17 15.76 7.88
N LYS A 165 -23.61 15.99 9.08
CA LYS A 165 -24.40 16.23 10.28
C LYS A 165 -25.16 17.56 10.23
N PHE A 166 -24.63 18.57 9.54
CA PHE A 166 -25.30 19.87 9.38
C PHE A 166 -26.41 19.86 8.34
N HIS A 167 -26.30 19.05 7.28
CA HIS A 167 -27.32 18.96 6.21
C HIS A 167 -28.47 17.98 6.48
N LYS A 168 -28.43 17.19 7.57
CA LYS A 168 -29.54 16.32 7.98
C LYS A 168 -30.51 16.99 8.97
N LYS A 169 -30.42 18.31 9.17
CA LYS A 169 -31.25 19.09 10.11
C LYS A 169 -32.34 19.96 9.47
N GLU A 170 -32.62 19.79 8.19
CA GLU A 170 -33.76 20.42 7.48
C GLU A 170 -34.73 19.36 6.97
#